data_AF-A0A926DYT8-F1
#
_entry.id   AF-A0A926DYT8-F1
#
_cell.length_a   1.000
_cell.length_b   1.000
_cell.length_c   1.000
_cell.angle_alpha   90.00
_cell.angle_beta   90.00
_cell.angle_gamma   90.00
#
_symmetry.space_group_name_H-M   'P 1'
#
loop_
_entity.id
_entity.type
_entity.pdbx_description
1 polymer ?
#
loop_
_entity_poly.entity_id
_entity_poly.type
_entity_poly.pdbx_seq_one_letter_code
_entity_poly.pdbx_strand_id
1 'polypeptide(L)' 'MVKQESPYPLRLEHTLAKKLKYLANKNIRSYNKEIEFILKNYMAIYEEEYGEVVVEEE' A
#
# COMPACT_ATOMS: atom_id res chain seq x y z
N MET A 1 -24.13 3.82 -5.95
CA MET A 1 -23.35 3.79 -4.68
C MET A 1 -22.11 2.95 -4.95
N VAL A 2 -20.91 3.54 -4.90
CA VAL A 2 -19.66 2.80 -5.15
C VAL A 2 -19.54 1.75 -4.06
N LYS A 3 -19.55 0.47 -4.44
CA LYS A 3 -19.44 -0.65 -3.50
C LYS A 3 -18.03 -0.61 -2.92
N GLN A 4 -17.92 -0.13 -1.69
CA GLN A 4 -16.65 -0.10 -0.98
C GLN A 4 -16.25 -1.56 -0.74
N GLU A 5 -15.18 -2.02 -1.40
CA GLU A 5 -14.71 -3.39 -1.27
C GLU A 5 -14.39 -3.69 0.20
N SER A 6 -14.73 -4.91 0.63
CA SER A 6 -14.47 -5.35 1.99
C SER A 6 -12.97 -5.22 2.30
N PRO A 7 -12.59 -4.64 3.45
CA PRO A 7 -11.18 -4.47 3.79
C PRO A 7 -10.48 -5.83 3.83
N TYR A 8 -9.42 -5.98 3.03
CA TYR A 8 -8.62 -7.20 2.99
C TYR A 8 -7.68 -7.26 4.22
N PRO A 9 -7.70 -8.36 5.00
CA PRO A 9 -6.81 -8.50 6.15
C PRO A 9 -5.36 -8.76 5.69
N LEU A 10 -4.52 -7.73 5.74
CA LEU A 10 -3.10 -7.83 5.42
C LEU A 10 -2.32 -8.43 6.60
N ARG A 11 -1.73 -9.61 6.40
CA ARG A 11 -0.82 -10.25 7.36
C ARG A 11 0.61 -9.76 7.14
N LEU A 12 1.21 -9.18 8.18
CA LEU A 12 2.58 -8.69 8.19
C LEU A 12 3.30 -9.20 9.44
N GLU A 13 4.62 -9.32 9.33
CA GLU A 13 5.47 -9.58 10.49
C GLU A 13 5.35 -8.42 11.50
N HIS A 14 5.42 -8.75 12.79
CA HIS A 14 5.11 -7.84 13.88
C HIS A 14 6.01 -6.59 13.92
N THR A 15 7.31 -6.77 13.69
CA THR A 15 8.30 -5.69 13.64
C THR A 15 8.02 -4.76 12.45
N LEU A 16 7.69 -5.31 11.28
CA LEU A 16 7.30 -4.52 10.11
C LEU A 16 6.04 -3.69 10.37
N ALA A 17 5.00 -4.31 10.96
CA ALA A 17 3.76 -3.61 11.30
C ALA A 17 4.01 -2.46 12.29
N LYS A 18 4.92 -2.63 13.25
CA LYS A 18 5.32 -1.55 14.18
C LYS A 18 6.00 -0.39 13.46
N LYS A 19 6.93 -0.68 12.55
CA LYS A 19 7.60 0.35 11.74
C LYS A 19 6.60 1.14 10.90
N LEU A 20 5.67 0.45 10.24
CA LEU A 20 4.61 1.08 9.45
C LEU A 20 3.70 1.97 10.30
N LYS A 21 3.28 1.52 11.49
CA LYS A 21 2.51 2.35 12.43
C LYS A 21 3.26 3.61 12.85
N TYR A 22 4.57 3.48 13.12
CA TYR A 22 5.41 4.63 13.46
C TYR A 22 5.48 5.65 12.31
N LEU A 23 5.70 5.18 11.07
CA LEU A 23 5.73 6.04 9.89
C LEU A 23 4.38 6.72 9.62
N ALA A 24 3.28 5.97 9.74
CA ALA A 24 1.93 6.52 9.58
C ALA A 24 1.68 7.67 10.57
N ASN A 25 2.02 7.49 11.84
CA ASN A 25 1.90 8.54 12.86
C ASN A 25 2.78 9.76 12.53
N LYS A 26 4.03 9.53 12.13
CA LYS A 26 4.96 10.59 11.74
C LYS A 26 4.45 11.40 10.55
N ASN A 27 3.79 10.75 9.59
CA ASN A 27 3.28 11.35 8.36
C ASN A 27 1.85 11.89 8.51
N ILE A 28 1.23 11.81 9.70
CA ILE A 28 -0.16 12.22 9.96
C ILE A 28 -1.13 11.49 9.00
N ARG A 29 -0.90 10.19 8.81
CA ARG A 29 -1.74 9.31 7.98
C ARG A 29 -2.31 8.17 8.81
N SER A 30 -3.47 7.65 8.39
CA SER A 30 -3.94 6.38 8.91
C SER A 30 -3.01 5.26 8.46
N TYR A 31 -2.97 4.18 9.22
CA TYR A 31 -2.16 3.00 8.89
C TYR A 31 -2.44 2.49 7.46
N ASN A 32 -3.71 2.43 7.06
CA ASN A 32 -4.10 1.99 5.72
C ASN A 32 -3.64 2.97 4.63
N LYS A 33 -3.74 4.29 4.88
CA LYS A 33 -3.25 5.31 3.93
C LYS A 33 -1.74 5.26 3.77
N GLU A 34 -1.01 4.97 4.83
CA GLU A 34 0.44 4.81 4.77
C GLU A 34 0.83 3.58 3.94
N ILE A 35 0.13 2.46 4.12
CA ILE A 35 0.32 1.25 3.29
C ILE A 35 0.05 1.57 1.82
N GLU A 36 -1.09 2.20 1.51
CA GLU A 36 -1.45 2.58 0.14
C GLU A 36 -0.39 3.50 -0.49
N PHE A 37 0.09 4.49 0.27
CA PHE A 37 1.14 5.40 -0.18
C PHE A 37 2.44 4.64 -0.50
N ILE A 38 2.87 3.72 0.38
CA ILE A 38 4.08 2.93 0.16
C ILE A 38 3.93 2.01 -1.06
N LEU A 39 2.78 1.36 -1.23
CA LEU A 39 2.53 0.49 -2.38
C LEU A 39 2.53 1.28 -3.69
N LYS A 40 1.93 2.47 -3.71
CA LYS A 40 1.97 3.36 -4.89
C LYS A 40 3.40 3.78 -5.26
N ASN A 41 4.21 4.15 -4.27
CA ASN A 41 5.61 4.49 -4.52
C ASN A 41 6.40 3.28 -5.01
N TYR A 42 6.17 2.10 -4.44
CA TYR A 42 6.81 0.87 -4.89
C TYR A 42 6.44 0.57 -6.36
N MET A 43 5.16 0.68 -6.73
CA MET A 43 4.72 0.48 -8.11
C MET A 43 5.37 1.47 -9.06
N ALA A 44 5.43 2.76 -8.71
CA ALA A 44 6.08 3.76 -9.55
C ALA A 44 7.57 3.45 -9.81
N ILE A 45 8.30 3.03 -8.76
CA ILE A 45 9.71 2.63 -8.87
C ILE A 45 9.83 1.36 -9.72
N TYR A 46 8.95 0.39 -9.51
CA TYR A 46 8.93 -0.85 -10.28
C TYR A 46 8.67 -0.58 -11.77
N GLU A 47 7.69 0.27 -12.09
CA GLU A 47 7.37 0.63 -13.48
C GLU A 47 8.48 1.44 -14.16
N GLU A 48 9.22 2.25 -13.40
CA GLU A 48 10.41 2.94 -13.90
C GLU A 48 11.55 1.96 -14.24
N GLU A 49 11.73 0.90 -13.44
CA GLU A 49 12.80 -0.09 -13.64
C GLU A 49 12.47 -1.18 -14.67
N TYR A 50 11.23 -1.66 -14.71
CA TYR A 50 10.82 -2.84 -15.47
C TYR A 50 9.83 -2.55 -16.60
N GLY A 51 9.32 -1.32 -16.68
CA GLY A 51 8.24 -0.94 -17.59
C GLY A 51 6.85 -1.06 -16.96
N GLU A 52 5.86 -0.48 -17.65
CA GLU A 52 4.47 -0.38 -17.17
C GLU A 52 3.83 -1.76 -16.95
N VAL A 53 3.18 -1.94 -15.80
CA VAL A 53 2.45 -3.17 -15.48
C VAL A 53 1.05 -3.09 -16.08
N VAL A 54 0.88 -3.71 -17.25
CA VAL A 54 -0.44 -3.83 -17.90
C VAL A 54 -1.16 -5.05 -17.32
N VAL A 55 -2.31 -4.82 -16.69
CA VAL A 55 -3.20 -5.89 -16.23
C VAL A 55 -4.35 -6.00 -17.23
N GLU A 56 -4.48 -7.15 -17.89
CA GLU A 56 -5.68 -7.45 -18.68
C GLU A 56 -6.82 -7.77 -17.69
N GLU A 57 -7.92 -7.03 -17.78
CA GLU A 57 -9.13 -7.32 -16.99
C GLU A 57 -9.79 -8.60 -17.54
N GLU A 58 -9.76 -9.69 -16.77
CA GLU A 58 -10.61 -10.89 -16.99
C GLU A 58 -12.03 -10.70 -16.45
#